data_AF-A0A4Q7QK48-F1
#
_entry.id   AF-A0A4Q7QK48-F1
#
_cell.length_a   1.000
_cell.length_b   1.000
_cell.length_c   1.000
_cell.angle_alpha   90.00
_cell.angle_beta   90.00
_cell.angle_gamma   90.00
#
_symmetry.space_group_name_H-M   'P 1'
#
loop_
_entity.id
_entity.type
_entity.pdbx_description
1 polymer ?
#
loop_
_entity_poly.entity_id
_entity_poly.type
_entity_poly.pdbx_seq_one_letter_code
_entity_poly.pdbx_strand_id
1 'polypeptide(L)'
;MHLTFQHDPRGESLTLIRRADGAVFTLSSYTHKWRVPHDLSHAVTERELGIADGIFGVIAAGAVFATMTQIEGKKRHDAKVRSARILKAAKGVGISEAIAAVIHEAVEKRQATPYAAVRESWGVISQDPCPYLDEDIERATTVLRELGEQWGASSEPLEFPWPARLCATDPKGGRVSA
;
A
#
# COMPACT_ATOMS: atom_id res chain seq x y z
N MET A 1 10.30 3.29 6.50
CA MET A 1 9.28 4.26 6.03
C MET A 1 8.17 4.26 7.07
N HIS A 2 7.44 5.35 7.20
CA HIS A 2 6.32 5.46 8.11
C HIS A 2 5.14 6.09 7.38
N LEU A 3 3.96 5.50 7.52
CA LEU A 3 2.72 6.00 6.94
C LEU A 3 1.85 6.55 8.06
N THR A 4 1.19 7.66 7.80
CA THR A 4 0.19 8.23 8.72
C THR A 4 -1.06 8.55 7.91
N PHE A 5 -2.18 7.94 8.25
CA PHE A 5 -3.46 8.24 7.60
C PHE A 5 -4.19 9.32 8.41
N GLN A 6 -4.71 10.34 7.74
CA GLN A 6 -5.32 11.51 8.35
C GLN A 6 -6.65 11.84 7.68
N HIS A 7 -7.64 12.24 8.48
CA HIS A 7 -8.91 12.72 7.95
C HIS A 7 -8.68 14.09 7.28
N ASP A 8 -9.05 14.22 6.02
CA ASP A 8 -9.05 15.51 5.34
C ASP A 8 -10.37 16.24 5.65
N PRO A 9 -10.34 17.55 5.97
CA PRO A 9 -11.55 18.34 6.24
C PRO A 9 -12.61 18.31 5.13
N ARG A 10 -12.24 17.94 3.90
CA ARG A 10 -13.15 17.78 2.76
C ARG A 10 -13.91 16.44 2.77
N GLY A 11 -13.70 15.60 3.79
CA GLY A 11 -14.28 14.26 3.88
C GLY A 11 -13.48 13.18 3.14
N GLU A 12 -12.25 13.50 2.72
CA GLU A 12 -11.32 12.56 2.08
C GLU A 12 -10.35 11.96 3.13
N SER A 13 -9.54 10.97 2.75
CA SER A 13 -8.37 10.57 3.55
C SER A 13 -7.08 11.05 2.90
N LEU A 14 -6.17 11.57 3.70
CA LEU A 14 -4.82 11.96 3.30
C LEU A 14 -3.81 11.00 3.92
N THR A 15 -2.98 10.38 3.09
CA THR A 15 -1.86 9.55 3.54
C THR A 15 -0.58 10.37 3.53
N LEU A 16 0.02 10.59 4.69
CA LEU A 16 1.35 11.15 4.84
C LEU A 16 2.38 10.01 4.80
N ILE A 17 3.40 10.16 3.97
CA ILE A 17 4.42 9.14 3.71
C ILE A 17 5.79 9.72 4.05
N ARG A 18 6.38 9.26 5.16
CA ARG A 18 7.75 9.62 5.57
C ARG A 18 8.71 8.51 5.14
N ARG A 19 9.46 8.75 4.05
CA ARG A 19 10.39 7.77 3.48
C ARG A 19 11.72 7.76 4.23
N ALA A 20 12.42 6.64 4.14
CA ALA A 20 13.71 6.45 4.83
C ALA A 20 14.83 7.38 4.30
N ASP A 21 14.69 7.91 3.09
CA ASP A 21 15.62 8.90 2.52
C ASP A 21 15.30 10.35 2.95
N GLY A 22 14.38 10.53 3.92
CA GLY A 22 14.00 11.82 4.47
C GLY A 22 13.01 12.61 3.62
N ALA A 23 12.58 12.09 2.47
CA ALA A 23 11.53 12.72 1.68
C ALA A 23 10.14 12.46 2.29
N VAL A 24 9.28 13.48 2.29
CA VAL A 24 7.92 13.39 2.81
C VAL A 24 6.93 13.74 1.72
N PHE A 25 5.92 12.88 1.55
CA PHE A 25 4.89 13.03 0.54
C PHE A 25 3.50 12.97 1.17
N THR A 26 2.55 13.64 0.54
CA THR A 26 1.13 13.39 0.73
C THR A 26 0.58 12.62 -0.47
N LEU A 27 -0.37 11.74 -0.20
CA LEU A 27 -1.18 11.02 -1.18
C LEU A 27 -2.64 11.19 -0.77
N SER A 28 -3.42 11.85 -1.62
CA SER A 28 -4.86 12.01 -1.40
C SER A 28 -5.58 10.78 -1.93
N SER A 29 -6.40 10.15 -1.09
CA SER A 29 -7.24 9.02 -1.47
C SER A 29 -8.70 9.43 -1.49
N TYR A 30 -9.38 9.15 -2.60
CA TYR A 30 -10.81 9.42 -2.74
C TYR A 30 -11.62 8.41 -1.93
N THR A 31 -12.12 8.80 -0.76
CA THR A 31 -12.87 7.92 0.17
C THR A 31 -14.39 8.03 0.05
N HIS A 32 -14.93 8.83 -0.86
CA HIS A 32 -16.37 9.12 -0.91
C HIS A 32 -17.28 7.88 -1.09
N LYS A 33 -16.73 6.72 -1.45
CA LYS A 33 -17.47 5.47 -1.62
C LYS A 33 -17.35 4.49 -0.44
N TRP A 34 -16.32 4.58 0.39
CA TRP A 34 -15.95 3.52 1.34
C TRP A 34 -15.58 4.07 2.71
N ARG A 35 -15.90 3.32 3.77
CA ARG A 35 -15.61 3.72 5.16
C ARG A 35 -14.11 3.61 5.47
N VAL A 36 -13.45 2.57 4.97
CA VAL A 36 -12.01 2.38 5.14
C VAL A 36 -11.24 3.16 4.05
N PRO A 37 -10.16 3.88 4.40
CA PRO A 37 -9.30 4.51 3.42
C PRO A 37 -8.75 3.48 2.42
N HIS A 38 -8.85 3.78 1.13
CA HIS A 38 -8.33 2.89 0.07
C HIS A 38 -6.82 2.67 0.20
N ASP A 39 -6.07 3.72 0.52
CA ASP A 39 -4.62 3.60 0.74
C ASP A 39 -4.29 2.73 1.97
N LEU A 40 -5.16 2.70 3.00
CA LEU A 40 -4.98 1.82 4.15
C LEU A 40 -5.18 0.36 3.76
N SER A 41 -6.11 0.04 2.87
CA SER A 41 -6.31 -1.33 2.39
C SER A 41 -5.10 -1.85 1.61
N HIS A 42 -4.48 -1.01 0.78
CA HIS A 42 -3.20 -1.32 0.13
C HIS A 42 -2.09 -1.56 1.15
N ALA A 43 -1.90 -0.64 2.09
CA ALA A 43 -0.84 -0.75 3.08
C ALA A 43 -0.94 -2.02 3.94
N VAL A 44 -2.16 -2.36 4.39
CA VAL A 44 -2.40 -3.59 5.15
C VAL A 44 -2.18 -4.82 4.28
N THR A 45 -2.77 -4.86 3.09
CA THR A 45 -2.66 -6.02 2.18
C THR A 45 -1.21 -6.32 1.85
N GLU A 46 -0.46 -5.32 1.41
CA GLU A 46 0.95 -5.50 1.07
C GLU A 46 1.79 -5.92 2.27
N ARG A 47 1.52 -5.36 3.46
CA ARG A 47 2.26 -5.68 4.69
C ARG A 47 2.03 -7.12 5.12
N GLU A 48 0.77 -7.53 5.19
CA GLU A 48 0.36 -8.83 5.72
C GLU A 48 0.66 -9.97 4.75
N LEU A 49 0.65 -9.70 3.44
CA LEU A 49 0.95 -10.68 2.38
C LEU A 49 2.40 -10.63 1.89
N GLY A 50 3.21 -9.71 2.41
CA GLY A 50 4.63 -9.63 2.07
C GLY A 50 4.93 -9.10 0.66
N ILE A 51 4.04 -8.31 0.07
CA ILE A 51 4.17 -7.78 -1.29
C ILE A 51 5.17 -6.62 -1.30
N ALA A 52 6.45 -6.93 -1.50
CA ALA A 52 7.53 -5.94 -1.44
C ALA A 52 7.57 -4.96 -2.63
N ASP A 53 6.95 -5.30 -3.76
CA ASP A 53 6.89 -4.48 -4.98
C ASP A 53 5.46 -4.07 -5.36
N GLY A 54 4.57 -3.98 -4.37
CA GLY A 54 3.25 -3.31 -4.44
C GLY A 54 3.36 -1.78 -4.43
N ILE A 55 2.26 -1.07 -4.22
CA ILE A 55 2.19 0.40 -4.23
C ILE A 55 3.14 1.00 -3.17
N PHE A 56 3.02 0.59 -1.92
CA PHE A 56 3.86 1.12 -0.84
C PHE A 56 5.27 0.54 -0.88
N GLY A 57 5.43 -0.70 -1.34
CA GLY A 57 6.73 -1.30 -1.61
C GLY A 57 7.59 -0.51 -2.60
N VAL A 58 7.00 -0.06 -3.73
CA VAL A 58 7.72 0.77 -4.71
C VAL A 58 7.92 2.20 -4.21
N ILE A 59 6.99 2.76 -3.44
CA ILE A 59 7.18 4.08 -2.80
C ILE A 59 8.34 4.04 -1.80
N ALA A 60 8.42 2.98 -0.99
CA ALA A 60 9.54 2.76 -0.08
C ALA A 60 10.88 2.75 -0.83
N ALA A 61 10.92 2.08 -1.98
CA ALA A 61 12.07 2.06 -2.88
C ALA A 61 12.35 3.41 -3.54
N GLY A 62 11.36 4.30 -3.63
CA GLY A 62 11.48 5.66 -4.13
C GLY A 62 10.88 5.93 -5.49
N ALA A 63 9.91 5.10 -5.88
CA ALA A 63 8.89 5.54 -6.82
C ALA A 63 8.08 6.70 -6.24
N VAL A 64 7.62 7.56 -7.15
CA VAL A 64 6.71 8.67 -6.88
C VAL A 64 5.63 8.61 -7.95
N PHE A 65 4.39 8.39 -7.53
CA PHE A 65 3.21 8.41 -8.40
C PHE A 65 2.77 9.85 -8.69
N ALA A 66 2.00 10.03 -9.78
CA ALA A 66 1.51 11.35 -10.18
C ALA A 66 0.56 11.99 -9.14
N THR A 67 -0.12 11.16 -8.34
CA THR A 67 -1.03 11.57 -7.26
C THR A 67 -0.30 11.99 -5.99
N MET A 68 1.02 11.82 -5.93
CA MET A 68 1.81 12.18 -4.75
C MET A 68 2.35 13.60 -4.86
N THR A 69 2.22 14.36 -3.77
CA THR A 69 2.82 15.69 -3.63
C THR A 69 3.94 15.65 -2.62
N GLN A 70 5.16 16.04 -3.01
CA GLN A 70 6.26 16.15 -2.06
C GLN A 70 6.12 17.43 -1.24
N ILE A 71 6.10 17.30 0.09
CA ILE A 71 5.97 18.43 1.01
C ILE A 71 7.26 18.74 1.78
N GLU A 72 8.16 17.76 1.96
CA GLU A 72 9.47 17.98 2.61
C GLU A 72 10.58 17.14 1.94
N GLY A 73 11.83 17.49 2.25
CA GLY A 73 13.04 16.80 1.78
C GLY A 73 13.60 17.35 0.45
N LYS A 74 14.88 17.08 0.20
CA LYS A 74 15.57 17.58 -1.00
C LYS A 74 15.16 16.78 -2.24
N LYS A 75 14.67 17.46 -3.28
CA LYS A 75 14.42 16.86 -4.59
C LYS A 75 15.74 16.35 -5.17
N ARG A 76 15.79 15.05 -5.48
CA ARG A 76 16.92 14.48 -6.22
C ARG A 76 16.84 14.90 -7.69
N HIS A 77 17.99 15.22 -8.28
CA HIS A 77 18.07 15.56 -9.70
C HIS A 77 17.59 14.41 -10.62
N ASP A 78 17.84 13.16 -10.22
CA ASP A 78 17.49 11.95 -10.96
C ASP A 78 16.15 11.31 -10.55
N ALA A 79 15.35 11.97 -9.69
CA ALA A 79 14.16 11.39 -9.06
C ALA A 79 13.18 10.77 -10.08
N LYS A 80 12.89 11.46 -11.18
CA LYS A 80 11.97 10.98 -12.22
C LYS A 80 12.47 9.72 -12.92
N VAL A 81 13.75 9.71 -13.31
CA VAL A 81 14.38 8.58 -13.99
C VAL A 81 14.43 7.35 -13.07
N ARG A 82 14.73 7.58 -11.79
CA ARG A 82 14.73 6.52 -10.77
C ARG A 82 13.33 5.98 -10.52
N SER A 83 12.33 6.85 -10.33
CA SER A 83 10.93 6.44 -10.13
C SER A 83 10.43 5.58 -11.29
N ALA A 84 10.59 6.05 -12.53
CA ALA A 84 10.15 5.32 -13.72
C ALA A 84 10.82 3.93 -13.85
N ARG A 85 12.09 3.82 -13.47
CA ARG A 85 12.81 2.53 -13.47
C ARG A 85 12.26 1.56 -12.43
N ILE A 86 12.01 2.02 -11.20
CA ILE A 86 11.44 1.18 -10.13
C ILE A 86 10.05 0.71 -10.54
N LEU A 87 9.19 1.62 -11.01
CA LEU A 87 7.83 1.30 -11.46
C LEU A 87 7.83 0.32 -12.63
N LYS A 88 8.74 0.48 -13.59
CA LYS A 88 8.87 -0.44 -14.73
C LYS A 88 9.30 -1.86 -14.31
N ALA A 89 10.09 -1.98 -13.24
CA ALA A 89 10.59 -3.26 -12.77
C ALA A 89 9.60 -3.99 -11.84
N ALA A 90 8.66 -3.26 -11.23
CA ALA A 90 7.69 -3.80 -10.30
C ALA A 90 6.67 -4.69 -11.02
N LYS A 91 6.40 -5.86 -10.47
CA LYS A 91 5.36 -6.79 -10.93
C LYS A 91 4.20 -6.85 -9.94
N GLY A 92 4.44 -6.49 -8.67
CA GLY A 92 3.49 -6.54 -7.58
C GLY A 92 2.43 -5.44 -7.57
N VAL A 93 2.58 -4.34 -8.33
CA VAL A 93 1.60 -3.23 -8.30
C VAL A 93 0.20 -3.68 -8.71
N GLY A 94 0.06 -4.40 -9.83
CA GLY A 94 -1.24 -4.90 -10.29
C GLY A 94 -1.81 -6.00 -9.38
N ILE A 95 -0.94 -6.84 -8.83
CA ILE A 95 -1.31 -7.88 -7.84
C ILE A 95 -1.84 -7.22 -6.56
N SER A 96 -1.15 -6.20 -6.06
CA SER A 96 -1.53 -5.42 -4.90
C SER A 96 -2.91 -4.81 -5.09
N GLU A 97 -3.14 -4.14 -6.22
CA GLU A 97 -4.45 -3.56 -6.57
C GLU A 97 -5.56 -4.61 -6.57
N ALA A 98 -5.35 -5.73 -7.25
CA ALA A 98 -6.35 -6.79 -7.40
C ALA A 98 -6.73 -7.44 -6.06
N ILE A 99 -5.76 -7.69 -5.19
CA ILE A 99 -6.00 -8.35 -3.89
C ILE A 99 -6.51 -7.35 -2.86
N ALA A 100 -5.95 -6.14 -2.81
CA ALA A 100 -6.40 -5.09 -1.89
C ALA A 100 -7.85 -4.71 -2.17
N ALA A 101 -8.28 -4.68 -3.44
CA ALA A 101 -9.68 -4.46 -3.79
C ALA A 101 -10.62 -5.52 -3.20
N VAL A 102 -10.26 -6.80 -3.30
CA VAL A 102 -11.05 -7.92 -2.76
C VAL A 102 -11.12 -7.87 -1.23
N ILE A 103 -9.99 -7.65 -0.56
CA ILE A 103 -9.93 -7.56 0.91
C ILE A 103 -10.71 -6.33 1.39
N HIS A 104 -10.56 -5.19 0.72
CA HIS A 104 -11.29 -3.97 1.03
C HIS A 104 -12.80 -4.18 0.89
N GLU A 105 -13.25 -4.77 -0.22
CA GLU A 105 -14.67 -5.07 -0.44
C GLU A 105 -15.24 -6.00 0.63
N ALA A 106 -14.49 -7.02 1.05
CA ALA A 106 -14.91 -7.92 2.11
C ALA A 106 -15.09 -7.19 3.46
N VAL A 107 -14.18 -6.28 3.82
CA VAL A 107 -14.30 -5.46 5.03
C VAL A 107 -15.49 -4.50 4.95
N GLU A 108 -15.66 -3.81 3.81
CA GLU A 108 -16.77 -2.87 3.61
C GLU A 108 -18.14 -3.58 3.66
N LYS A 109 -18.24 -4.77 3.06
CA LYS A 109 -19.47 -5.59 3.04
C LYS A 109 -19.64 -6.50 4.25
N ARG A 110 -18.72 -6.45 5.23
CA ARG A 110 -18.72 -7.30 6.44
C ARG A 110 -18.81 -8.80 6.11
N GLN A 111 -18.10 -9.22 5.06
CA GLN A 111 -18.03 -10.62 4.65
C GLN A 111 -16.98 -11.37 5.47
N ALA A 112 -17.13 -12.70 5.52
CA ALA A 112 -16.12 -13.63 6.05
C ALA A 112 -14.86 -13.67 5.15
N THR A 113 -13.88 -14.53 5.46
CA THR A 113 -12.62 -14.63 4.71
C THR A 113 -12.85 -14.63 3.19
N PRO A 114 -12.23 -13.69 2.43
CA PRO A 114 -12.46 -13.56 1.00
C PRO A 114 -11.57 -14.47 0.14
N TYR A 115 -11.04 -15.57 0.68
CA TYR A 115 -10.04 -16.40 -0.01
C TYR A 115 -10.48 -16.89 -1.40
N ALA A 116 -11.73 -17.31 -1.55
CA ALA A 116 -12.27 -17.72 -2.85
C ALA A 116 -12.22 -16.59 -3.89
N ALA A 117 -12.59 -15.37 -3.50
CA ALA A 117 -12.55 -14.19 -4.36
C ALA A 117 -11.11 -13.74 -4.66
N VAL A 118 -10.19 -13.87 -3.70
CA VAL A 118 -8.75 -13.61 -3.93
C VAL A 118 -8.20 -14.59 -4.98
N ARG A 119 -8.56 -15.88 -4.90
CA ARG A 119 -8.14 -16.87 -5.89
C ARG A 119 -8.72 -16.60 -7.28
N GLU A 120 -9.97 -16.17 -7.36
CA GLU A 120 -10.59 -15.77 -8.64
C GLU A 120 -9.88 -14.56 -9.24
N SER A 121 -9.67 -13.51 -8.44
CA SER A 121 -8.92 -12.31 -8.83
C SER A 121 -7.49 -12.65 -9.26
N TRP A 122 -6.82 -13.56 -8.54
CA TRP A 122 -5.50 -14.06 -8.90
C TRP A 122 -5.48 -14.75 -10.26
N GLY A 123 -6.49 -15.57 -10.58
CA GLY A 123 -6.60 -16.27 -11.86
C GLY A 123 -6.77 -15.35 -13.07
N VAL A 124 -7.20 -14.09 -12.86
CA VAL A 124 -7.25 -13.06 -13.90
C VAL A 124 -5.86 -12.48 -14.20
N ILE A 125 -5.01 -12.35 -13.18
CA ILE A 125 -3.70 -11.68 -13.27
C ILE A 125 -2.52 -12.63 -13.48
N SER A 126 -2.68 -13.91 -13.12
CA SER A 126 -1.62 -14.91 -13.21
C SER A 126 -2.17 -16.29 -13.56
N GLN A 127 -1.36 -17.08 -14.27
CA GLN A 127 -1.65 -18.49 -14.57
C GLN A 127 -1.03 -19.43 -13.51
N ASP A 128 -0.13 -18.93 -12.67
CA ASP A 128 0.47 -19.70 -11.58
C ASP A 128 -0.55 -19.91 -10.44
N PRO A 129 -0.37 -20.93 -9.59
CA PRO A 129 -1.17 -21.05 -8.37
C PRO A 129 -1.07 -19.80 -7.49
N CYS A 130 -2.19 -19.42 -6.85
CA CYS A 130 -2.18 -18.32 -5.88
C CYS A 130 -1.19 -18.64 -4.75
N PRO A 131 -0.17 -17.78 -4.52
CA PRO A 131 0.89 -18.07 -3.56
C PRO A 131 0.47 -17.80 -2.11
N TYR A 132 -0.66 -17.13 -1.90
CA TYR A 132 -1.14 -16.74 -0.56
C TYR A 132 -2.01 -17.83 0.05
N LEU A 133 -1.80 -18.08 1.34
CA LEU A 133 -2.60 -19.02 2.12
C LEU A 133 -3.89 -18.35 2.61
N ASP A 134 -4.92 -19.14 2.88
CA ASP A 134 -6.19 -18.64 3.44
C ASP A 134 -5.96 -17.90 4.76
N GLU A 135 -5.11 -18.45 5.63
CA GLU A 135 -4.73 -17.83 6.91
C GLU A 135 -4.08 -16.44 6.76
N ASP A 136 -3.32 -16.21 5.67
CA ASP A 136 -2.72 -14.91 5.39
C ASP A 136 -3.77 -13.89 4.95
N ILE A 137 -4.74 -14.33 4.12
CA ILE A 137 -5.86 -13.50 3.67
C ILE A 137 -6.80 -13.18 4.83
N GLU A 138 -7.09 -14.14 5.70
CA GLU A 138 -7.89 -13.95 6.90
C GLU A 138 -7.21 -12.96 7.86
N ARG A 139 -5.90 -13.11 8.08
CA ARG A 139 -5.10 -12.17 8.89
C ARG A 139 -5.16 -10.76 8.31
N ALA A 140 -4.91 -10.60 7.01
CA ALA A 140 -4.96 -9.30 6.34
C ALA A 140 -6.35 -8.64 6.45
N THR A 141 -7.41 -9.42 6.25
CA THR A 141 -8.79 -8.96 6.35
C THR A 141 -9.15 -8.54 7.77
N THR A 142 -8.72 -9.30 8.78
CA THR A 142 -8.95 -9.00 10.19
C THR A 142 -8.24 -7.73 10.61
N VAL A 143 -6.95 -7.60 10.27
CA VAL A 143 -6.18 -6.38 10.54
C VAL A 143 -6.80 -5.15 9.88
N LEU A 144 -7.25 -5.26 8.61
CA LEU A 144 -7.91 -4.14 7.94
C LEU A 144 -9.24 -3.76 8.60
N ARG A 145 -10.00 -4.76 9.07
CA ARG A 145 -11.24 -4.52 9.81
C ARG A 145 -10.98 -3.75 11.10
N GLU A 146 -10.03 -4.19 11.91
CA GLU A 146 -9.65 -3.54 13.18
C GLU A 146 -9.17 -2.11 12.97
N LEU A 147 -8.26 -1.89 12.02
CA LEU A 147 -7.76 -0.55 11.70
C LEU A 147 -8.86 0.34 11.10
N GLY A 148 -9.78 -0.25 10.33
CA GLY A 148 -10.96 0.44 9.81
C GLY A 148 -11.94 0.85 10.90
N GLU A 149 -12.11 0.04 11.95
CA GLU A 149 -12.90 0.39 13.13
C GLU A 149 -12.22 1.51 13.93
N GLN A 150 -10.91 1.42 14.15
CA GLN A 150 -10.13 2.48 14.79
C GLN A 150 -10.23 3.81 14.04
N TRP A 151 -10.10 3.76 12.70
CA TRP A 151 -10.26 4.91 11.82
C TRP A 151 -11.66 5.56 11.92
N GLY A 152 -12.71 4.73 11.96
CA GLY A 152 -14.09 5.21 12.06
C GLY A 152 -14.45 5.75 13.44
N ALA A 153 -13.75 5.31 14.49
CA ALA A 153 -14.02 5.68 15.87
C ALA A 153 -13.32 6.99 16.30
N SER A 154 -12.31 7.45 15.56
CA SER A 154 -11.48 8.58 15.95
C SER A 154 -11.05 9.44 14.75
N SER A 155 -10.97 10.76 14.96
CA SER A 155 -10.35 11.69 14.01
C SER A 155 -8.82 11.74 14.14
N GLU A 156 -8.26 11.10 15.17
CA GLU A 156 -6.81 11.07 15.38
C GLU A 156 -6.09 10.35 14.23
N PRO A 157 -4.87 10.80 13.86
CA PRO A 157 -4.09 10.15 12.83
C PRO A 157 -3.83 8.68 13.15
N LEU A 158 -3.99 7.81 12.15
CA LEU A 158 -3.64 6.40 12.25
C LEU A 158 -2.19 6.20 11.83
N GLU A 159 -1.33 5.89 12.80
CA GLU A 159 0.08 5.61 12.56
C GLU A 159 0.29 4.17 12.08
N PHE A 160 1.07 4.00 11.02
CA PHE A 160 1.30 2.71 10.39
C PHE A 160 2.78 2.55 10.01
N PRO A 161 3.58 1.86 10.85
CA PRO A 161 4.98 1.63 10.55
C PRO A 161 5.14 0.65 9.37
N TRP A 162 6.02 1.00 8.43
CA TRP A 162 6.26 0.19 7.24
C TRP A 162 7.55 -0.65 7.37
N PRO A 163 7.48 -2.00 7.24
CA PRO A 163 8.65 -2.86 7.40
C PRO A 163 9.75 -2.58 6.38
N ALA A 164 11.01 -2.48 6.85
CA ALA A 164 12.16 -2.22 5.96
C ALA A 164 12.39 -3.32 4.90
N ARG A 165 11.94 -4.56 5.17
CA ARG A 165 12.03 -5.68 4.23
C ARG A 165 11.07 -5.55 3.04
N LEU A 166 9.99 -4.77 3.18
CA LEU A 166 8.98 -4.57 2.14
C LEU A 166 9.36 -3.35 1.29
N CYS A 167 10.43 -3.51 0.54
CA CYS A 167 10.97 -2.46 -0.30
C CYS A 167 11.31 -3.05 -1.65
N ALA A 168 10.74 -2.48 -2.71
CA ALA A 168 11.01 -2.96 -4.06
C ALA A 168 12.51 -2.80 -4.38
N THR A 169 13.04 -3.71 -5.18
CA THR A 169 14.44 -3.61 -5.61
C THR A 169 14.58 -2.50 -6.66
N ASP A 170 15.46 -1.52 -6.45
CA ASP A 170 15.91 -0.62 -7.52
C ASP A 170 16.93 -1.40 -8.38
N PRO A 171 16.66 -1.69 -9.65
CA PRO A 171 17.57 -2.49 -10.49
C PRO A 171 18.98 -1.91 -10.66
N LYS A 172 19.18 -0.61 -10.37
CA LYS A 172 20.49 0.05 -10.37
C LYS A 172 20.99 0.42 -8.97
N GLY A 173 20.21 0.17 -7.93
CA GLY A 173 20.51 0.50 -6.54
C GLY A 173 21.25 -0.61 -5.80
N GLY A 174 21.94 -1.51 -6.51
CA GLY A 174 22.70 -2.62 -5.94
C GLY A 174 23.49 -2.16 -4.71
N ARG A 175 23.31 -2.90 -3.60
CA ARG A 175 23.90 -2.63 -2.29
C ARG A 175 25.37 -2.24 -2.45
N VAL A 176 25.73 -1.04 -2.00
CA VAL A 176 27.08 -0.84 -1.46
C VAL A 176 27.09 -1.71 -0.21
N SER A 177 27.69 -2.90 -0.34
CA SER A 177 27.92 -3.78 0.80
C SER A 177 28.80 -3.04 1.80
N ALA A 178 28.40 -3.06 3.07
CA ALA A 178 29.37 -2.98 4.16
C ALA A 178 29.93 -4.39 4.39
#